data_AF-A0A023WZ76-F1
#
_entry.id   AF-A0A023WZ76-F1
#
_cell.length_a   1.000
_cell.length_b   1.000
_cell.length_c   1.000
_cell.angle_alpha   90.00
_cell.angle_beta   90.00
_cell.angle_gamma   90.00
#
_symmetry.space_group_name_H-M   'P 1'
#
loop_
_entity.id
_entity.type
_entity.pdbx_description
1 polymer ?
#
loop_
_entity_poly.entity_id
_entity_poly.type
_entity_poly.pdbx_seq_one_letter_code
_entity_poly.pdbx_strand_id
1 'polypeptide(L)' 'MKLTKRSSTILLAIGIFTLLVWVTRLFVFIGEFQAGTLPAPAVHLGMVLIYLAIGVYLTLLGVRGRRAAGR' A
#
# COMPACT_ATOMS: atom_id res chain seq x y z
N MET A 1 0.05 -7.72 -21.09
CA MET A 1 0.09 -6.30 -21.52
C MET A 1 1.45 -5.70 -21.16
N LYS A 2 2.19 -5.10 -22.11
CA LYS A 2 3.41 -4.37 -21.78
C LYS A 2 3.02 -3.03 -21.15
N LEU A 3 3.45 -2.79 -19.92
CA LEU A 3 3.23 -1.52 -19.22
C LEU A 3 4.09 -0.43 -19.83
N THR A 4 3.49 0.74 -20.10
CA THR A 4 4.25 1.92 -20.54
C THR A 4 5.09 2.48 -19.39
N LYS A 5 6.15 3.26 -19.70
CA LYS A 5 6.92 3.99 -18.66
C LYS A 5 6.01 4.84 -17.77
N ARG A 6 5.07 5.58 -18.39
CA ARG A 6 4.14 6.46 -17.67
C ARG A 6 3.24 5.67 -16.73
N SER A 7 2.61 4.60 -17.20
CA SER A 7 1.77 3.74 -16.36
C SER A 7 2.57 3.12 -15.20
N SER A 8 3.82 2.70 -15.45
CA SER A 8 4.69 2.14 -14.42
C SER A 8 5.04 3.16 -13.32
N THR A 9 5.31 4.41 -13.70
CA THR A 9 5.55 5.50 -12.73
C THR A 9 4.30 5.82 -11.92
N ILE A 10 3.11 5.83 -12.55
CA ILE A 10 1.84 6.06 -11.85
C ILE A 10 1.58 4.94 -10.82
N LEU A 11 1.74 3.68 -11.22
CA LEU A 11 1.56 2.54 -10.32
C LEU A 11 2.55 2.58 -9.15
N LEU A 12 3.80 2.97 -9.42
CA LEU A 12 4.81 3.14 -8.37
C LEU A 12 4.42 4.26 -7.40
N ALA A 13 3.99 5.42 -7.92
CA ALA A 13 3.60 6.56 -7.10
C ALA A 13 2.39 6.24 -6.21
N ILE A 14 1.36 5.61 -6.79
CA ILE A 14 0.17 5.18 -6.04
C ILE A 14 0.56 4.13 -5.00
N GLY A 15 1.36 3.12 -5.37
CA GLY A 15 1.81 2.09 -4.44
C GLY A 15 2.55 2.67 -3.23
N ILE A 16 3.50 3.59 -3.46
CA ILE A 16 4.23 4.28 -2.38
C ILE A 16 3.28 5.12 -1.52
N PHE A 17 2.40 5.90 -2.14
CA PHE A 17 1.41 6.70 -1.41
C PHE A 17 0.52 5.83 -0.52
N THR A 18 0.00 4.72 -1.06
CA THR A 18 -0.81 3.76 -0.31
C THR A 18 -0.03 3.20 0.88
N LEU A 19 1.23 2.81 0.69
CA LEU A 19 2.06 2.31 1.78
C LEU A 19 2.24 3.36 2.89
N LEU A 20 2.55 4.60 2.54
CA LEU A 20 2.73 5.67 3.53
C LEU A 20 1.47 5.92 4.36
N VAL A 21 0.31 6.01 3.69
CA VAL A 21 -0.99 6.22 4.37
C VAL A 21 -1.32 5.05 5.29
N TRP A 22 -1.21 3.82 4.80
CA TRP A 22 -1.68 2.64 5.54
C TRP A 22 -0.70 2.17 6.62
N VAL A 23 0.61 2.41 6.46
CA VAL A 23 1.59 2.24 7.55
C VAL A 23 1.30 3.22 8.68
N THR A 24 1.02 4.48 8.36
CA THR A 24 0.62 5.48 9.37
C THR A 24 -0.68 5.05 10.06
N ARG A 25 -1.67 4.56 9.30
CA ARG A 25 -2.92 4.04 9.87
C ARG A 25 -2.68 2.83 10.78
N LEU A 26 -1.73 1.95 10.47
CA LEU A 26 -1.35 0.83 11.34
C LEU A 26 -0.81 1.31 12.69
N PHE A 27 0.02 2.36 12.72
CA PHE A 27 0.48 2.96 13.98
C PHE A 27 -0.67 3.53 14.80
N VAL A 28 -1.60 4.24 14.16
CA VAL A 28 -2.80 4.76 14.85
C VAL A 28 -3.66 3.62 15.39
N PHE A 29 -3.86 2.55 14.60
CA PHE A 29 -4.59 1.36 15.03
C PHE A 29 -4.00 0.76 16.30
N ILE A 30 -2.67 0.64 16.40
CA ILE A 30 -2.02 0.08 17.60
C ILE A 30 -2.36 0.92 18.83
N GLY A 31 -2.29 2.25 18.72
CA GLY A 31 -2.65 3.16 19.82
C GLY A 31 -4.11 3.04 20.24
N GLU A 32 -5.03 3.04 19.28
CA GLU A 32 -6.47 2.91 19.55
C GLU A 32 -6.84 1.52 20.09
N PHE A 33 -6.16 0.45 19.63
CA PHE A 33 -6.35 -0.91 20.14
C PHE A 33 -5.90 -1.03 21.59
N GLN A 34 -4.75 -0.44 21.95
CA GLN A 34 -4.26 -0.38 23.33
C GLN A 34 -5.16 0.47 24.24
N ALA A 35 -5.73 1.55 23.70
CA ALA A 35 -6.66 2.41 24.43
C ALA A 35 -8.06 1.80 24.61
N GLY A 36 -8.36 0.67 23.94
CA GLY A 36 -9.67 0.02 24.00
C GLY A 36 -10.79 0.83 23.34
N THR A 37 -10.45 1.83 22.52
CA THR A 37 -11.43 2.74 21.89
C THR A 37 -11.90 2.26 20.53
N LEU A 38 -11.30 1.19 19.99
CA LEU A 38 -11.49 0.79 18.60
C LEU A 38 -12.68 -0.17 18.41
N PRO A 39 -13.75 0.25 17.70
CA PRO A 39 -14.84 -0.66 17.36
C PRO A 39 -14.38 -1.66 16.30
N ALA A 40 -14.73 -2.95 16.49
CA ALA A 40 -14.40 -4.03 15.55
C ALA A 40 -12.90 -4.07 15.12
N PRO A 41 -11.97 -4.33 16.06
CA PRO A 41 -10.53 -4.27 15.79
C PRO A 41 -10.05 -5.25 14.73
N ALA A 42 -10.65 -6.44 14.66
CA ALA A 42 -10.30 -7.43 13.64
C ALA A 42 -10.59 -6.93 12.20
N VAL A 43 -11.72 -6.23 12.01
CA VAL A 43 -12.11 -5.70 10.69
C VAL A 43 -11.17 -4.57 10.25
N HIS A 44 -10.87 -3.66 11.18
CA HIS A 44 -9.92 -2.58 10.93
C HIS A 44 -8.53 -3.10 10.58
N LEU A 45 -8.02 -4.06 11.36
CA LEU A 45 -6.72 -4.67 11.08
C LEU A 45 -6.72 -5.39 9.73
N GLY A 46 -7.78 -6.15 9.42
CA GLY A 46 -7.94 -6.82 8.13
C GLY A 46 -7.88 -5.84 6.96
N MET A 47 -8.60 -4.71 7.05
CA MET A 47 -8.56 -3.66 6.04
C MET A 47 -7.14 -3.08 5.88
N VAL A 48 -6.45 -2.77 6.99
CA VAL A 48 -5.07 -2.26 6.95
C VAL A 48 -4.13 -3.23 6.23
N LEU A 49 -4.19 -4.53 6.57
CA LEU A 49 -3.34 -5.54 5.96
C LEU A 49 -3.60 -5.70 4.45
N ILE A 50 -4.87 -5.66 4.02
CA ILE A 50 -5.24 -5.73 2.60
C ILE A 50 -4.65 -4.56 1.84
N TYR A 51 -4.82 -3.33 2.33
CA TYR A 51 -4.30 -2.16 1.64
C TYR A 51 -2.76 -2.10 1.62
N LEU A 52 -2.10 -2.57 2.68
CA LEU A 52 -0.64 -2.74 2.68
C LEU A 52 -0.20 -3.73 1.59
N ALA A 53 -0.87 -4.89 1.48
CA ALA A 53 -0.58 -5.88 0.45
C ALA A 53 -0.78 -5.30 -0.97
N ILE A 54 -1.86 -4.54 -1.19
CA ILE A 54 -2.11 -3.84 -2.45
C ILE A 54 -1.00 -2.82 -2.73
N GLY A 55 -0.63 -2.00 -1.75
CA GLY A 55 0.46 -1.03 -1.87
C GLY A 55 1.79 -1.67 -2.26
N VAL A 56 2.15 -2.79 -1.62
CA VAL A 56 3.35 -3.58 -1.98
C VAL A 56 3.25 -4.07 -3.42
N TYR A 57 2.13 -4.68 -3.79
CA TYR A 57 1.93 -5.21 -5.14
C TYR A 57 2.07 -4.13 -6.22
N LEU A 58 1.40 -2.97 -6.05
CA LEU A 58 1.48 -1.85 -6.98
C LEU A 58 2.89 -1.29 -7.09
N THR A 59 3.59 -1.15 -5.96
CA THR A 59 4.99 -0.71 -5.91
C THR A 59 5.88 -1.66 -6.70
N LEU A 60 5.76 -2.98 -6.47
CA LEU A 60 6.53 -3.99 -7.19
C LEU A 60 6.23 -3.97 -8.70
N LEU A 61 4.96 -3.82 -9.07
CA LEU A 61 4.54 -3.72 -10.47
C LEU A 61 5.15 -2.48 -11.15
N GLY A 62 5.10 -1.33 -10.48
CA GLY A 62 5.71 -0.08 -10.95
C GLY A 62 7.24 -0.18 -11.10
N VAL A 63 7.93 -0.79 -10.13
CA VAL A 63 9.39 -1.04 -10.21
C VAL A 63 9.73 -1.96 -11.38
N ARG A 64 9.03 -3.08 -11.52
CA ARG A 64 9.26 -4.05 -12.60
C ARG A 64 8.98 -3.44 -13.97
N GLY A 65 7.88 -2.68 -14.11
CA GLY A 65 7.53 -1.98 -15.34
C GLY A 65 8.57 -0.92 -15.75
N ARG A 66 9.11 -0.16 -14.78
CA ARG A 66 10.20 0.77 -15.05
C ARG A 66 11.49 0.08 -15.50
N ARG A 67 11.88 -1.03 -14.86
CA ARG A 67 13.06 -1.80 -15.23
C ARG A 67 12.93 -2.41 -16.63
N ALA A 68 11.75 -2.91 -16.97
CA ALA A 68 11.48 -3.50 -18.28
C ALA A 68 11.50 -2.47 -19.42
N ALA A 69 11.11 -1.23 -19.17
CA ALA A 69 11.12 -0.16 -20.17
C ALA A 69 12.46 0.59 -20.28
N GLY A 70 13.42 0.30 -19.39
CA GLY A 70 14.79 0.82 -19.46
C GLY A 70 15.75 -0.06 -20.26
N ARG A 71 15.33 -1.28 -20.63
CA ARG A 71 15.96 -2.14 -21.64
C ARG A 71 15.30 -1.88 -22.99
#